data_AF-L9XPY6-F1
#
_entry.id   AF-L9XPY6-F1
#
_cell.length_a   1.000
_cell.length_b   1.000
_cell.length_c   1.000
_cell.angle_alpha   90.00
_cell.angle_beta   90.00
_cell.angle_gamma   90.00
#
_symmetry.space_group_name_H-M   'P 1'
#
loop_
_entity.id
_entity.type
_entity.pdbx_description
1 polymer ?
#
loop_
_entity_poly.entity_id
_entity_poly.type
_entity_poly.pdbx_seq_one_letter_code
_entity_poly.pdbx_strand_id
1 'polypeptide(L)'
;TADNIRVETRTGEILEYEVGDQQSAVRATPEGGTETVELDSTDRTSRVLTVEQIQTLVDLGEKIGALFENPQDIEWCLDEGELYVVQSRPITSLFPLPSPLPDDD
;
A
#
# COMPACT_ATOMS: atom_id res chain seq x y z
N THR A 1 7.27 -0.17 -13.02
CA THR A 1 6.11 0.38 -12.28
C THR A 1 5.89 -0.47 -11.06
N ALA A 2 5.34 0.10 -9.99
CA ALA A 2 5.01 -0.66 -8.79
C ALA A 2 3.88 -1.67 -9.05
N ASP A 3 3.77 -2.66 -8.18
CA ASP A 3 2.60 -3.54 -8.14
C ASP A 3 1.35 -2.76 -7.73
N ASN A 4 0.19 -3.17 -8.23
CA ASN A 4 -1.11 -2.67 -7.79
C ASN A 4 -1.93 -3.82 -7.19
N ILE A 5 -2.39 -3.64 -5.95
CA ILE A 5 -3.11 -4.67 -5.21
C ILE A 5 -4.40 -4.06 -4.69
N ARG A 6 -5.53 -4.73 -4.94
CA ARG A 6 -6.83 -4.33 -4.42
C ARG A 6 -7.39 -5.42 -3.53
N VAL A 7 -7.72 -5.05 -2.29
CA VAL A 7 -8.18 -5.96 -1.25
C VAL A 7 -9.56 -5.50 -0.76
N GLU A 8 -10.46 -6.45 -0.54
CA GLU A 8 -11.69 -6.20 0.19
C GLU A 8 -11.36 -6.15 1.70
N THR A 9 -11.39 -4.97 2.30
CA THR A 9 -10.86 -4.79 3.67
C THR A 9 -11.64 -5.58 4.73
N ARG A 10 -12.95 -5.79 4.53
CA ARG A 10 -13.82 -6.53 5.48
C ARG A 10 -13.50 -8.01 5.57
N THR A 11 -13.05 -8.62 4.48
CA THR A 11 -12.81 -10.07 4.38
C THR A 11 -11.32 -10.40 4.29
N GLY A 12 -10.48 -9.42 3.93
CA GLY A 12 -9.09 -9.63 3.58
C GLY A 12 -8.88 -10.30 2.23
N GLU A 13 -9.94 -10.46 1.42
CA GLU A 13 -9.83 -11.11 0.11
C GLU A 13 -9.06 -10.22 -0.88
N ILE A 14 -7.99 -10.77 -1.46
CA ILE A 14 -7.27 -10.11 -2.55
C ILE A 14 -8.13 -10.25 -3.82
N LEU A 15 -8.81 -9.16 -4.18
CA LEU A 15 -9.65 -9.08 -5.38
C LEU A 15 -8.81 -9.04 -6.66
N GLU A 16 -7.65 -8.39 -6.59
CA GLU A 16 -6.79 -8.15 -7.74
C GLU A 16 -5.32 -7.96 -7.30
N TYR A 17 -4.40 -8.54 -8.07
CA TYR A 17 -2.97 -8.33 -7.92
C TYR A 17 -2.35 -8.20 -9.32
N GLU A 18 -1.97 -6.98 -9.69
CA GLU A 18 -1.22 -6.67 -10.89
C GLU A 18 0.26 -6.48 -10.55
N VAL A 19 1.13 -7.33 -11.11
CA VAL A 19 2.57 -7.19 -10.96
C VAL A 19 3.09 -6.17 -11.97
N GLY A 20 3.79 -5.14 -11.51
CA GLY A 20 4.37 -4.13 -12.37
C GLY A 20 5.74 -4.57 -12.94
N ASP A 21 6.15 -4.00 -14.08
CA ASP A 21 7.53 -4.17 -14.59
C ASP A 21 8.48 -3.21 -13.86
N GLN A 22 9.05 -3.65 -12.74
CA GLN A 22 9.84 -2.83 -11.82
C GLN A 22 11.27 -2.62 -12.32
N GLN A 23 11.45 -1.76 -13.33
CA GLN A 23 12.73 -1.65 -14.05
C GLN A 23 13.92 -1.28 -13.17
N SER A 24 13.71 -0.44 -12.15
CA SER A 24 14.76 0.05 -11.27
C SER A 24 14.24 0.25 -9.84
N ALA A 25 15.18 0.29 -8.89
CA ALA A 25 14.95 0.59 -7.49
C ALA A 25 15.88 1.71 -7.02
N VAL A 26 15.44 2.50 -6.04
CA VAL A 26 16.27 3.51 -5.38
C VAL A 26 16.81 2.93 -4.07
N ARG A 27 18.12 2.99 -3.87
CA ARG A 27 18.80 2.46 -2.68
C ARG A 27 19.60 3.53 -1.96
N ALA A 28 19.65 3.47 -0.63
CA ALA A 28 20.50 4.35 0.16
C ALA A 28 21.98 3.94 0.04
N THR A 29 22.87 4.93 -0.03
CA THR A 29 24.32 4.69 -0.08
C THR A 29 24.95 4.83 1.32
N PRO A 30 26.03 4.09 1.63
CA PRO A 30 26.71 4.20 2.93
C PRO A 30 27.26 5.60 3.22
N GLU A 31 27.67 6.34 2.19
CA GLU A 31 28.22 7.71 2.31
C GLU A 31 27.14 8.78 2.44
N GLY A 32 25.86 8.39 2.40
CA GLY A 32 24.72 9.29 2.39
C GLY A 32 24.28 9.66 0.96
N GLY A 33 22.97 9.79 0.78
CA GLY A 33 22.35 9.96 -0.53
C GLY A 33 21.66 8.68 -1.00
N THR A 34 21.31 8.66 -2.28
CA THR A 34 20.65 7.51 -2.91
C THR A 34 21.23 7.26 -4.29
N GLU A 35 21.14 6.02 -4.75
CA GLU A 35 21.46 5.61 -6.10
C GLU A 35 20.29 4.84 -6.72
N THR A 36 20.14 4.95 -8.04
CA THR A 36 19.19 4.16 -8.81
C THR A 36 19.89 2.94 -9.36
N VAL A 37 19.36 1.76 -9.07
CA VAL A 37 19.89 0.46 -9.48
C VAL A 37 18.88 -0.23 -10.40
N GLU A 38 19.33 -0.68 -11.57
CA GLU A 38 18.52 -1.50 -12.47
C GLU A 38 18.29 -2.88 -11.86
N LEU A 39 17.04 -3.37 -11.92
CA LEU A 39 16.69 -4.68 -11.41
C LEU A 39 16.86 -5.75 -12.50
N ASP A 40 17.27 -6.95 -12.11
CA ASP A 40 17.37 -8.08 -13.03
C ASP A 40 15.99 -8.60 -13.44
N SER A 41 15.88 -9.23 -14.61
CA SER A 41 14.58 -9.65 -15.19
C SER A 41 13.68 -10.49 -14.27
N THR A 42 14.28 -11.29 -13.37
CA THR A 42 13.55 -12.10 -12.38
C THR A 42 12.95 -11.23 -11.28
N ASP A 43 13.70 -10.25 -10.79
CA ASP A 43 13.26 -9.37 -9.71
C ASP A 43 12.22 -8.36 -10.20
N ARG A 44 12.37 -7.89 -11.45
CA ARG A 44 11.45 -6.93 -12.09
C ARG A 44 10.00 -7.38 -12.19
N THR A 45 9.75 -8.69 -12.17
CA THR A 45 8.41 -9.29 -12.38
C THR A 45 8.00 -10.20 -11.23
N SER A 46 8.69 -10.10 -10.10
CA SER A 46 8.35 -10.82 -8.87
C SER A 46 7.39 -9.98 -8.02
N ARG A 47 6.48 -10.65 -7.32
CA ARG A 47 5.60 -10.00 -6.34
C ARG A 47 6.43 -9.41 -5.22
N VAL A 48 6.19 -8.14 -4.89
CA VAL A 48 6.94 -7.44 -3.82
C VAL A 48 6.40 -7.70 -2.43
N LEU A 49 5.18 -8.21 -2.31
CA LEU A 49 4.56 -8.54 -1.02
C LEU A 49 4.04 -9.97 -0.99
N THR A 50 4.22 -10.62 0.16
CA THR A 50 3.53 -11.88 0.47
C THR A 50 2.08 -11.62 0.87
N VAL A 51 1.27 -12.67 0.87
CA VAL A 51 -0.14 -12.57 1.29
C VAL A 51 -0.25 -12.13 2.75
N GLU A 52 0.63 -12.60 3.61
CA GLU A 52 0.67 -12.26 5.04
C GLU A 52 1.03 -10.78 5.24
N GLN A 53 1.97 -10.24 4.45
CA GLN A 53 2.33 -8.83 4.49
C GLN A 53 1.18 -7.93 4.01
N ILE A 54 0.45 -8.36 2.98
CA ILE A 54 -0.76 -7.65 2.51
C ILE A 54 -1.83 -7.61 3.60
N GLN A 55 -2.08 -8.73 4.29
CA GLN A 55 -3.02 -8.78 5.41
C GLN A 55 -2.62 -7.83 6.54
N THR A 56 -1.32 -7.79 6.85
CA THR A 56 -0.79 -6.90 7.89
C THR A 56 -0.95 -5.41 7.50
N LEU A 57 -0.76 -5.08 6.21
CA LEU A 57 -1.01 -3.74 5.68
C LEU A 57 -2.49 -3.35 5.75
N VAL A 58 -3.40 -4.27 5.46
CA VAL A 58 -4.86 -4.04 5.56
C VAL A 58 -5.24 -3.74 7.01
N ASP A 59 -4.81 -4.57 7.95
CA ASP A 59 -5.07 -4.37 9.38
C ASP A 59 -4.53 -3.02 9.89
N LEU A 60 -3.34 -2.62 9.42
CA LEU A 60 -2.73 -1.34 9.76
C LEU A 60 -3.52 -0.17 9.18
N GLY A 61 -3.93 -0.27 7.91
CA GLY A 61 -4.74 0.74 7.23
C GLY A 61 -6.10 0.95 7.92
N GLU A 62 -6.78 -0.13 8.33
CA GLU A 62 -8.04 -0.04 9.06
C GLU A 62 -7.86 0.61 10.43
N LYS A 63 -6.82 0.25 11.18
CA LYS A 63 -6.51 0.88 12.47
C LYS A 63 -6.25 2.38 12.33
N ILE A 64 -5.49 2.78 11.31
CA ILE A 64 -5.17 4.18 11.05
C ILE A 64 -6.44 4.95 10.62
N GLY A 65 -7.24 4.39 9.70
CA GLY A 65 -8.51 4.99 9.28
C GLY A 65 -9.50 5.17 10.44
N ALA A 66 -9.60 4.17 11.33
CA ALA A 66 -10.42 4.25 12.53
C ALA A 66 -9.91 5.32 13.52
N LEU A 67 -8.59 5.45 13.68
CA LEU A 67 -7.98 6.45 14.56
C LEU A 67 -8.25 7.89 14.11
N PHE A 68 -8.22 8.14 12.80
CA PHE A 68 -8.46 9.47 12.23
C PHE A 68 -9.92 9.74 11.84
N GLU A 69 -10.79 8.73 11.97
CA GLU A 69 -12.23 8.78 11.62
C GLU A 69 -12.49 9.22 10.17
N ASN A 70 -11.52 9.02 9.28
CA ASN A 70 -11.66 9.31 7.86
C ASN A 70 -10.65 8.49 7.03
N PRO A 71 -10.91 8.28 5.72
CA PRO A 71 -9.98 7.55 4.84
C PRO A 71 -8.61 8.24 4.73
N GLN A 72 -7.55 7.45 4.82
CA GLN A 72 -6.17 7.93 4.85
C GLN A 72 -5.40 7.46 3.61
N ASP A 73 -4.55 8.35 3.11
CA ASP A 73 -3.47 8.08 2.17
C ASP A 73 -2.19 7.92 3.00
N ILE A 74 -1.58 6.74 2.95
CA ILE A 74 -0.55 6.29 3.89
C ILE A 74 0.70 5.88 3.12
N GLU A 75 1.83 6.49 3.45
CA GLU A 75 3.14 6.04 3.01
C GLU A 75 3.75 5.16 4.11
N TRP A 76 4.30 4.01 3.70
CA TRP A 76 4.86 3.00 4.60
C TRP A 76 6.16 2.40 4.05
N CYS A 77 6.91 1.73 4.92
CA CYS A 77 8.11 0.97 4.60
C CYS A 77 8.04 -0.41 5.24
N LEU A 78 8.70 -1.38 4.63
CA LEU A 78 8.89 -2.72 5.18
C LEU A 78 10.39 -2.95 5.35
N ASP A 79 10.82 -3.19 6.59
CA ASP A 79 12.22 -3.49 6.92
C ASP A 79 12.28 -4.68 7.86
N GLU A 80 13.09 -5.69 7.51
CA GLU A 80 13.22 -6.96 8.23
C GLU A 80 11.87 -7.66 8.59
N GLY A 81 10.84 -7.45 7.76
CA GLY A 81 9.49 -8.03 7.97
C GLY A 81 8.55 -7.16 8.80
N GLU A 82 9.03 -6.03 9.34
CA GLU A 82 8.25 -5.08 10.13
C GLU A 82 7.79 -3.89 9.29
N LEU A 83 6.55 -3.48 9.48
CA LEU A 83 5.95 -2.34 8.78
C LEU A 83 6.11 -1.06 9.59
N TYR A 84 6.56 0.00 8.92
CA TYR A 84 6.73 1.34 9.47
C TYR A 84 5.87 2.32 8.70
N VAL A 85 5.12 3.18 9.41
CA VAL A 85 4.38 4.29 8.80
C VAL A 85 5.31 5.51 8.76
N VAL A 86 5.50 6.08 7.56
CA VAL A 86 6.33 7.29 7.39
C VAL A 86 5.49 8.54 7.13
N GLN A 87 4.28 8.40 6.60
CA GLN A 87 3.31 9.48 6.43
C GLN A 87 1.87 8.95 6.52
N SER A 88 0.95 9.76 7.05
CA SER A 88 -0.49 9.55 6.91
C SER A 88 -1.16 10.91 6.69
N ARG A 89 -2.07 11.00 5.72
CA ARG A 89 -2.86 12.21 5.45
C ARG A 89 -4.29 11.87 5.00
N PRO A 90 -5.29 12.71 5.31
CA PRO A 90 -6.67 12.45 4.90
C PRO A 90 -6.83 12.52 3.38
N ILE A 91 -7.64 11.62 2.82
CA ILE A 91 -8.08 11.68 1.42
C ILE A 91 -9.21 12.72 1.32
N THR A 92 -8.98 13.79 0.56
CA THR A 92 -9.93 14.91 0.42
C THR A 92 -10.70 14.91 -0.91
N SER A 93 -10.42 13.95 -1.79
CA SER A 93 -11.01 13.83 -3.12
C SER A 93 -12.26 12.95 -3.18
N LEU A 94 -12.65 12.31 -2.08
CA LEU A 94 -13.85 11.47 -2.03
C LEU A 94 -15.10 12.34 -2.11
N PHE A 95 -16.05 11.91 -2.94
CA PHE A 95 -17.38 12.52 -2.97
C PHE A 95 -18.09 12.27 -1.63
N PRO A 96 -18.87 13.24 -1.13
CA PRO A 96 -19.65 13.04 0.07
C PRO A 96 -20.62 11.88 -0.14
N LEU A 97 -20.89 11.14 0.93
CA LEU A 97 -21.97 10.15 0.90
C LEU A 97 -23.28 10.85 0.53
N PRO A 98 -24.12 10.24 -0.33
CA PRO A 98 -25.43 10.79 -0.63
C PRO A 98 -26.24 10.98 0.65
N SER A 99 -27.04 12.06 0.67
CA SER A 99 -27.94 12.39 1.78
C SER A 99 -29.38 12.47 1.27
N PRO A 100 -30.32 11.65 1.77
CA PRO A 100 -30.10 10.60 2.79
C PRO A 100 -29.23 9.45 2.27
N LEU A 101 -28.71 8.64 3.20
CA LEU A 101 -28.06 7.38 2.84
C LEU A 101 -29.04 6.53 2.00
N PRO A 102 -28.57 5.80 0.99
CA PRO A 102 -29.44 4.91 0.22
C PRO A 102 -29.97 3.81 1.14
N ASP A 103 -31.20 3.37 0.90
CA ASP A 103 -31.75 2.21 1.58
C ASP A 103 -30.96 0.96 1.13
N ASP A 104 -30.55 0.13 2.10
CA ASP A 104 -29.96 -1.19 1.84
C ASP A 104 -31.09 -2.14 1.37
N ASP A 105 -31.32 -2.22 0.05
CA ASP A 105 -32.19 -3.24 -0.58
C ASP A 105 -31.48 -4.60 -0.73
#